data_AF-A0A5J6SQ37-F1
#
_entry.id   AF-A0A5J6SQ37-F1
#
_cell.length_a   1.000
_cell.length_b   1.000
_cell.length_c   1.000
_cell.angle_alpha   90.00
_cell.angle_beta   90.00
_cell.angle_gamma   90.00
#
_symmetry.space_group_name_H-M   'P 1'
#
loop_
_entity.id
_entity.type
_entity.pdbx_description
1 polymer ?
#
loop_
_entity_poly.entity_id
_entity_poly.type
_entity_poly.pdbx_seq_one_letter_code
_entity_poly.pdbx_strand_id
1 'polypeptide(L)'
;MNSIDTVNELNELLSGENVNIQLSVAQLVEKATSRGEAVLTSTGAVKAETGKYTGRSPQDKYIVDEPISRDKIDWGSVNQPISSEVFESLYKKVTSYLAEQNELFLFKGFAGADKTSRLSIQVINEYAWHNLFAQQLFINPTEEELANHKADFTVVSAPNFKANPAVDGTKTETFIIVSMEKRIVLIGGTEYAGEMKKSIFSIMNYLLPEQNILPMHCSANVGEEGDVALFFGLSGTGKTTLSADAGRKLIGDDEHGWSDNGVFNIEGGCYAKCIDLTRENEPQIYDAITFGTVLENVVVDAKTRVANYADNSLTENTRAAYQIQNIENIVDPSVAGHPNTIVFLTADAFGVLPPISKLTKEQAMYHFLSGFTSKLAGTERGITSPQPAFSTCFGSPFLPLHATVYAEMLGKKIDEHGAQVFLVNTGWTGGEYGVGSRMKLSYTRTMVRAAIDGKLNNVETETDTVFGLAIPKQVEGVPSEVLIPRNAWTDKAAYDKKAAELAQAFHENFKKFGTVSEEISQKGGPLA
;
A
#
# COMPACT_ATOMS: atom_id res chain seq x y z
N MET A 1 32.12 -11.86 -2.10
CA MET A 1 31.92 -11.71 -3.55
C MET A 1 31.81 -10.21 -3.80
N ASN A 2 32.62 -9.60 -4.67
CA ASN A 2 32.58 -8.13 -4.77
C ASN A 2 31.38 -7.69 -5.63
N SER A 3 30.96 -6.41 -5.58
CA SER A 3 29.81 -5.91 -6.36
C SER A 3 29.91 -6.23 -7.87
N ILE A 4 31.13 -6.29 -8.39
CA ILE A 4 31.43 -6.68 -9.77
C ILE A 4 31.00 -8.12 -10.07
N ASP A 5 31.22 -9.06 -9.15
CA ASP A 5 30.89 -10.48 -9.35
C ASP A 5 29.37 -10.67 -9.38
N THR A 6 28.63 -10.00 -8.49
CA THR A 6 27.15 -10.00 -8.49
C THR A 6 26.59 -9.45 -9.80
N VAL A 7 27.15 -8.35 -10.30
CA VAL A 7 26.77 -7.78 -11.60
C VAL A 7 27.08 -8.73 -12.75
N ASN A 8 28.22 -9.42 -12.70
CA ASN A 8 28.58 -10.42 -13.72
C ASN A 8 27.61 -11.62 -13.70
N GLU A 9 27.32 -12.19 -12.54
CA GLU A 9 26.35 -13.30 -12.40
C GLU A 9 24.95 -12.89 -12.89
N LEU A 10 24.50 -11.67 -12.58
CA LEU A 10 23.23 -11.16 -13.10
C LEU A 10 23.25 -11.05 -14.63
N ASN A 11 24.31 -10.47 -15.19
CA ASN A 11 24.44 -10.29 -16.65
C ASN A 11 24.49 -11.64 -17.37
N GLU A 12 25.18 -12.63 -16.81
CA GLU A 12 25.20 -13.99 -17.32
C GLU A 12 23.78 -14.58 -17.33
N LEU A 13 23.05 -14.50 -16.21
CA LEU A 13 21.66 -14.96 -16.14
C LEU A 13 20.76 -14.27 -17.18
N LEU A 14 20.84 -12.94 -17.30
CA LEU A 14 20.03 -12.14 -18.22
C LEU A 14 20.37 -12.39 -19.70
N SER A 15 21.58 -12.89 -19.98
CA SER A 15 22.05 -13.21 -21.33
C SER A 15 21.71 -14.64 -21.79
N GLY A 16 21.11 -15.45 -20.92
CA GLY A 16 20.73 -16.82 -21.23
C GLY A 16 19.72 -16.91 -22.39
N GLU A 17 19.89 -17.90 -23.27
CA GLU A 17 18.98 -18.13 -24.41
C GLU A 17 17.54 -18.49 -23.98
N ASN A 18 17.37 -18.91 -22.72
CA ASN A 18 16.09 -19.21 -22.09
C ASN A 18 15.35 -17.96 -21.57
N VAL A 19 15.93 -16.76 -21.65
CA VAL A 19 15.33 -15.51 -21.16
C VAL A 19 14.45 -14.88 -22.23
N ASN A 20 13.15 -14.79 -21.96
CA ASN A 20 12.19 -14.11 -22.80
C ASN A 20 12.00 -12.66 -22.32
N ILE A 21 12.44 -11.70 -23.14
CA ILE A 21 12.45 -10.28 -22.78
C ILE A 21 11.17 -9.60 -23.28
N GLN A 22 10.47 -8.93 -22.36
CA GLN A 22 9.33 -8.06 -22.64
C GLN A 22 8.26 -8.72 -23.53
N LEU A 23 7.88 -9.95 -23.20
CA LEU A 23 6.78 -10.62 -23.90
C LEU A 23 5.50 -9.79 -23.84
N SER A 24 4.69 -9.87 -24.89
CA SER A 24 3.37 -9.23 -24.89
C SER A 24 2.45 -9.88 -23.86
N VAL A 25 1.44 -9.13 -23.41
CA VAL A 25 0.38 -9.64 -22.52
C VAL A 25 -0.23 -10.94 -23.06
N ALA A 26 -0.51 -11.01 -24.36
CA ALA A 26 -1.06 -12.21 -24.99
C ALA A 26 -0.12 -13.42 -24.86
N GLN A 27 1.17 -13.26 -25.15
CA GLN A 27 2.16 -14.32 -25.01
C GLN A 27 2.31 -14.78 -23.55
N LEU A 28 2.28 -13.86 -22.58
CA LEU A 28 2.36 -14.21 -21.17
C LEU A 28 1.10 -14.96 -20.70
N VAL A 29 -0.09 -14.58 -21.17
CA VAL A 29 -1.34 -15.32 -20.90
C VAL A 29 -1.28 -16.74 -21.49
N GLU A 30 -0.83 -16.88 -22.74
CA GLU A 30 -0.64 -18.18 -23.40
C GLU A 30 0.37 -19.05 -22.63
N LYS A 31 1.50 -18.48 -22.21
CA LYS A 31 2.51 -19.20 -21.43
C LYS A 31 2.01 -19.61 -20.06
N ALA A 32 1.40 -18.69 -19.30
CA ALA A 32 0.89 -18.98 -17.97
C ALA A 32 -0.17 -20.09 -17.99
N THR A 33 -1.04 -20.09 -19.00
CA THR A 33 -2.09 -21.13 -19.14
C THR A 33 -1.55 -22.46 -19.67
N SER A 34 -0.68 -22.45 -20.68
CA SER A 34 -0.10 -23.68 -21.25
C SER A 34 0.86 -24.39 -20.29
N ARG A 35 1.53 -23.64 -19.40
CA ARG A 35 2.41 -24.17 -18.34
C ARG A 35 1.64 -24.60 -17.09
N GLY A 36 0.32 -24.40 -17.06
CA GLY A 36 -0.53 -24.76 -15.93
C GLY A 36 -0.35 -23.87 -14.70
N GLU A 37 0.30 -22.71 -14.85
CA GLU A 37 0.50 -21.73 -13.77
C GLU A 37 -0.79 -20.96 -13.44
N ALA A 38 -1.66 -20.79 -14.43
CA ALA A 38 -2.91 -20.05 -14.31
C ALA A 38 -4.01 -20.62 -15.21
N VAL A 39 -5.25 -20.19 -14.96
CA VAL A 39 -6.42 -20.53 -15.79
C VAL A 39 -7.13 -19.27 -16.26
N LEU A 40 -7.73 -19.30 -17.46
CA LEU A 40 -8.56 -18.20 -17.92
C LEU A 40 -9.92 -18.16 -17.21
N THR A 41 -10.38 -16.95 -16.93
CA THR A 41 -11.72 -16.66 -16.44
C THR A 41 -12.65 -16.27 -17.59
N SER A 42 -13.95 -16.16 -17.30
CA SER A 42 -14.97 -15.77 -18.29
C SER A 42 -14.77 -14.34 -18.85
N THR A 43 -14.00 -13.48 -18.18
CA THR A 43 -13.68 -12.12 -18.64
C THR A 43 -12.37 -12.04 -19.42
N GLY A 44 -11.65 -13.16 -19.58
CA GLY A 44 -10.32 -13.20 -20.19
C GLY A 44 -9.17 -12.90 -19.22
N ALA A 45 -9.46 -12.53 -17.96
CA ALA A 45 -8.42 -12.42 -16.94
C ALA A 45 -7.80 -13.79 -16.65
N VAL A 46 -6.52 -13.82 -16.25
CA VAL A 46 -5.84 -15.04 -15.79
C VAL A 46 -5.93 -15.15 -14.29
N LYS A 47 -6.33 -16.31 -13.78
CA LYS A 47 -6.39 -16.61 -12.36
C LYS A 47 -5.23 -17.53 -11.98
N ALA A 48 -4.43 -17.10 -11.01
CA ALA A 48 -3.36 -17.87 -10.39
C ALA A 48 -3.66 -18.13 -8.90
N GLU A 49 -3.09 -19.20 -8.34
CA GLU A 49 -3.07 -19.46 -6.90
C GLU A 49 -1.64 -19.35 -6.40
N THR A 50 -1.45 -18.95 -5.14
CA THR A 50 -0.12 -18.76 -4.54
C THR A 50 0.17 -19.75 -3.41
N GLY A 51 -0.67 -20.78 -3.30
CA GLY A 51 -0.55 -21.85 -2.32
C GLY A 51 -0.56 -21.34 -0.88
N LYS A 52 0.47 -21.71 -0.11
CA LYS A 52 0.58 -21.43 1.34
C LYS A 52 0.61 -19.94 1.66
N TYR A 53 1.18 -19.12 0.79
CA TYR A 53 1.42 -17.70 1.04
C TYR A 53 0.44 -16.87 0.21
N THR A 54 -0.70 -16.52 0.79
CA THR A 54 -1.74 -15.70 0.13
C THR A 54 -1.64 -14.22 0.49
N GLY A 55 -0.47 -13.79 0.94
CA GLY A 55 -0.21 -12.49 1.52
C GLY A 55 1.27 -12.31 1.82
N ARG A 56 1.63 -11.12 2.31
CA ARG A 56 3.02 -10.76 2.61
C ARG A 56 3.60 -11.59 3.76
N SER A 57 4.91 -11.80 3.73
CA SER A 57 5.70 -12.47 4.76
C SER A 57 6.65 -11.48 5.46
N PRO A 58 6.13 -10.53 6.27
CA PRO A 58 6.95 -9.44 6.83
C PRO A 58 8.08 -9.93 7.74
N GLN A 59 7.92 -11.11 8.36
CA GLN A 59 8.96 -11.71 9.21
C GLN A 59 10.12 -12.30 8.40
N ASP A 60 9.94 -12.51 7.09
CA ASP A 60 10.93 -13.06 6.16
C ASP A 60 11.49 -11.97 5.22
N LYS A 61 11.18 -10.69 5.49
CA LYS A 61 11.77 -9.54 4.83
C LYS A 61 13.05 -9.11 5.56
N TYR A 62 14.12 -8.91 4.80
CA TYR A 62 15.44 -8.49 5.26
C TYR A 62 15.99 -7.34 4.42
N ILE A 63 16.84 -6.52 5.05
CA ILE A 63 17.69 -5.53 4.37
C ILE A 63 19.14 -5.92 4.66
N VAL A 64 19.98 -5.95 3.63
CA VAL A 64 21.40 -6.25 3.80
C VAL A 64 22.06 -5.12 4.59
N ASP A 65 22.81 -5.48 5.64
CA ASP A 65 23.54 -4.53 6.47
C ASP A 65 24.81 -4.02 5.75
N GLU A 66 24.63 -2.97 4.95
CA GLU A 66 25.66 -2.41 4.06
C GLU A 66 26.09 -1.01 4.50
N PRO A 67 27.39 -0.63 4.42
CA PRO A 67 27.85 0.69 4.85
C PRO A 67 27.13 1.88 4.21
N ILE A 68 26.63 1.74 2.97
CA ILE A 68 25.94 2.83 2.24
C ILE A 68 24.58 3.20 2.84
N SER A 69 23.93 2.25 3.53
CA SER A 69 22.57 2.38 4.03
C SER A 69 22.48 2.21 5.56
N ARG A 70 23.46 1.55 6.20
CA ARG A 70 23.48 1.20 7.63
C ARG A 70 23.00 2.29 8.56
N ASP A 71 23.52 3.50 8.42
CA ASP A 71 23.23 4.60 9.35
C ASP A 71 21.89 5.31 9.08
N LYS A 72 21.23 4.97 7.96
CA LYS A 72 19.94 5.55 7.54
C LYS A 72 18.76 4.62 7.84
N ILE A 73 18.99 3.31 7.81
CA ILE A 73 17.93 2.33 8.03
C ILE A 73 17.49 2.33 9.50
N ASP A 74 16.18 2.36 9.71
CA ASP A 74 15.55 2.16 11.02
C ASP A 74 15.49 0.66 11.33
N TRP A 75 16.61 0.13 11.81
CA TRP A 75 16.77 -1.30 12.12
C TRP A 75 15.82 -1.75 13.23
N GLY A 76 15.12 -2.87 13.00
CA GLY A 76 14.18 -3.40 13.97
C GLY A 76 13.45 -4.65 13.48
N SER A 77 12.27 -4.91 14.05
CA SER A 77 11.44 -6.05 13.65
C SER A 77 10.85 -5.93 12.24
N VAL A 78 10.78 -4.70 11.71
CA VAL A 78 10.34 -4.41 10.33
C VAL A 78 11.51 -4.50 9.35
N ASN A 79 12.57 -3.73 9.60
CA ASN A 79 13.79 -3.73 8.79
C ASN A 79 14.82 -4.63 9.48
N GLN A 80 14.78 -5.91 9.15
CA GLN A 80 15.64 -6.91 9.79
C GLN A 80 16.98 -6.99 9.06
N PRO A 81 18.12 -6.95 9.77
CA PRO A 81 19.42 -7.05 9.13
C PRO A 81 19.68 -8.48 8.65
N ILE A 82 20.38 -8.60 7.53
CA ILE A 82 21.05 -9.82 7.09
C ILE A 82 22.45 -9.47 6.58
N SER A 83 23.43 -10.35 6.77
CA SER A 83 24.81 -10.04 6.37
C SER A 83 24.98 -10.10 4.85
N SER A 84 25.93 -9.34 4.31
CA SER A 84 26.26 -9.35 2.89
C SER A 84 26.71 -10.75 2.43
N GLU A 85 27.44 -11.50 3.27
CA GLU A 85 27.90 -12.85 2.94
C GLU A 85 26.72 -13.84 2.79
N VAL A 86 25.70 -13.71 3.65
CA VAL A 86 24.49 -14.53 3.56
C VAL A 86 23.72 -14.18 2.30
N PHE A 87 23.55 -12.89 2.01
CA PHE A 87 22.90 -12.44 0.78
C PHE A 87 23.63 -12.97 -0.46
N GLU A 88 24.95 -12.80 -0.55
CA GLU A 88 25.75 -13.25 -1.70
C GLU A 88 25.69 -14.77 -1.90
N SER A 89 25.75 -15.54 -0.81
CA SER A 89 25.60 -17.00 -0.85
C SER A 89 24.24 -17.42 -1.39
N LEU A 90 23.17 -16.80 -0.89
CA LEU A 90 21.80 -17.12 -1.32
C LEU A 90 21.53 -16.64 -2.75
N TYR A 91 22.02 -15.45 -3.09
CA TYR A 91 21.96 -14.87 -4.44
C TYR A 91 22.54 -15.84 -5.46
N LYS A 92 23.76 -16.35 -5.22
CA LYS A 92 24.41 -17.32 -6.10
C LYS A 92 23.59 -18.60 -6.29
N LYS A 93 22.98 -19.11 -5.21
CA LYS A 93 22.13 -20.31 -5.29
C LYS A 93 20.89 -20.07 -6.13
N VAL A 94 20.25 -18.92 -5.93
CA VAL A 94 19.04 -18.53 -6.67
C VAL A 94 19.36 -18.29 -8.15
N THR A 95 20.44 -17.57 -8.48
CA THR A 95 20.83 -17.35 -9.89
C THR A 95 21.21 -18.66 -10.57
N SER A 96 21.92 -19.56 -9.90
CA SER A 96 22.21 -20.91 -10.41
C SER A 96 20.93 -21.71 -10.66
N TYR A 97 19.99 -21.69 -9.70
CA TYR A 97 18.68 -22.35 -9.86
C TYR A 97 17.88 -21.78 -11.04
N LEU A 98 17.87 -20.45 -11.20
CA LEU A 98 17.15 -19.80 -12.31
C LEU A 98 17.80 -20.12 -13.66
N ALA A 99 19.14 -20.20 -13.73
CA ALA A 99 19.86 -20.55 -14.95
C ALA A 99 19.54 -21.97 -15.44
N GLU A 100 19.13 -22.88 -14.56
CA GLU A 100 18.70 -24.24 -14.89
C GLU A 100 17.25 -24.33 -15.40
N GLN A 101 16.46 -23.25 -15.32
CA GLN A 101 15.07 -23.26 -15.76
C GLN A 101 14.97 -23.27 -17.29
N ASN A 102 13.95 -23.94 -17.82
CA ASN A 102 13.72 -24.02 -19.26
C ASN A 102 13.41 -22.66 -19.89
N GLU A 103 12.70 -21.80 -19.17
CA GLU A 103 12.33 -20.46 -19.60
C GLU A 103 12.32 -19.53 -18.39
N LEU A 104 12.80 -18.31 -18.60
CA LEU A 104 12.66 -17.18 -17.69
C LEU A 104 11.96 -16.03 -18.42
N PHE A 105 11.38 -15.12 -17.65
CA PHE A 105 10.69 -13.96 -18.18
C PHE A 105 11.28 -12.69 -17.57
N LEU A 106 11.66 -11.74 -18.43
CA LEU A 106 12.25 -10.46 -18.05
C LEU A 106 11.31 -9.31 -18.42
N PHE A 107 10.81 -8.61 -17.43
CA PHE A 107 10.12 -7.34 -17.58
C PHE A 107 11.10 -6.19 -17.37
N LYS A 108 11.06 -5.18 -18.24
CA LYS A 108 11.77 -3.90 -18.08
C LYS A 108 10.74 -2.78 -18.02
N GLY A 109 10.87 -1.89 -17.04
CA GLY A 109 9.95 -0.77 -16.90
C GLY A 109 10.40 0.25 -15.88
N PHE A 110 9.44 0.96 -15.32
CA PHE A 110 9.69 2.05 -14.39
C PHE A 110 8.78 2.00 -13.16
N ALA A 111 9.25 2.57 -12.06
CA ALA A 111 8.45 2.95 -10.91
C ALA A 111 8.52 4.47 -10.72
N GLY A 112 7.38 5.15 -10.71
CA GLY A 112 7.27 6.62 -10.71
C GLY A 112 6.87 7.18 -12.07
N ALA A 113 5.72 7.84 -12.13
CA ALA A 113 5.22 8.52 -13.33
C ALA A 113 5.93 9.86 -13.61
N ASP A 114 6.52 10.50 -12.59
CA ASP A 114 7.39 11.67 -12.77
C ASP A 114 8.73 11.23 -13.37
N LYS A 115 8.97 11.58 -14.64
CA LYS A 115 10.19 11.21 -15.38
C LYS A 115 11.48 11.71 -14.74
N THR A 116 11.43 12.72 -13.87
CA THR A 116 12.62 13.29 -13.22
C THR A 116 13.09 12.48 -12.02
N SER A 117 12.18 11.78 -11.35
CA SER A 117 12.45 11.01 -10.13
C SER A 117 12.12 9.52 -10.27
N ARG A 118 11.69 9.06 -11.45
CA ARG A 118 11.35 7.65 -11.69
C ARG A 118 12.57 6.74 -11.55
N LEU A 119 12.34 5.54 -11.06
CA LEU A 119 13.32 4.47 -10.95
C LEU A 119 13.19 3.54 -12.15
N SER A 120 14.28 3.30 -12.88
CA SER A 120 14.31 2.26 -13.91
C SER A 120 14.44 0.91 -13.25
N ILE A 121 13.50 -0.01 -13.48
CA ILE A 121 13.48 -1.32 -12.86
C ILE A 121 13.46 -2.44 -13.90
N GLN A 122 13.91 -3.62 -13.50
CA GLN A 122 13.63 -4.85 -14.23
C GLN A 122 13.28 -5.98 -13.26
N VAL A 123 12.47 -6.93 -13.73
CA VAL A 123 12.02 -8.08 -12.95
C VAL A 123 12.29 -9.34 -13.76
N ILE A 124 13.15 -10.22 -13.25
CA ILE A 124 13.40 -11.55 -13.81
C ILE A 124 12.76 -12.62 -12.92
N ASN A 125 11.99 -13.53 -13.52
CA ASN A 125 11.28 -14.58 -12.80
C ASN A 125 11.05 -15.85 -13.65
N GLU A 126 10.67 -16.93 -12.97
CA GLU A 126 10.39 -18.25 -13.58
C GLU A 126 8.93 -18.46 -14.02
N TYR A 127 8.01 -17.58 -13.60
CA TYR A 127 6.57 -17.68 -13.88
C TYR A 127 6.08 -16.61 -14.86
N ALA A 128 5.40 -17.04 -15.92
CA ALA A 128 4.81 -16.13 -16.90
C ALA A 128 3.76 -15.21 -16.26
N TRP A 129 2.96 -15.72 -15.31
CA TRP A 129 1.94 -14.90 -14.63
C TRP A 129 2.54 -13.87 -13.67
N HIS A 130 3.73 -14.11 -13.09
CA HIS A 130 4.48 -13.12 -12.31
C HIS A 130 5.01 -11.99 -13.19
N ASN A 131 5.49 -12.32 -14.39
CA ASN A 131 5.91 -11.31 -15.36
C ASN A 131 4.73 -10.49 -15.88
N LEU A 132 3.57 -11.15 -16.12
CA LEU A 132 2.33 -10.46 -16.44
C LEU A 132 1.90 -9.54 -15.30
N PHE A 133 1.97 -9.99 -14.04
CA PHE A 133 1.71 -9.13 -12.88
C PHE A 133 2.61 -7.89 -12.88
N ALA A 134 3.92 -8.04 -13.12
CA ALA A 134 4.83 -6.91 -13.22
C ALA A 134 4.45 -5.95 -14.35
N GLN A 135 4.02 -6.48 -15.51
CA GLN A 135 3.55 -5.70 -16.65
C GLN A 135 2.23 -4.97 -16.39
N GLN A 136 1.37 -5.53 -15.52
CA GLN A 136 0.14 -4.88 -15.09
C GLN A 136 0.40 -3.78 -14.05
N LEU A 137 1.39 -3.94 -13.17
CA LEU A 137 1.57 -3.07 -12.01
C LEU A 137 2.61 -1.97 -12.17
N PHE A 138 3.67 -2.19 -12.93
CA PHE A 138 4.70 -1.19 -13.15
C PHE A 138 4.48 -0.44 -14.47
N ILE A 139 5.15 0.70 -14.59
CA ILE A 139 4.99 1.55 -15.78
C ILE A 139 5.74 0.91 -16.94
N ASN A 140 5.01 0.62 -18.00
CA ASN A 140 5.56 0.06 -19.23
C ASN A 140 6.37 1.12 -19.99
N PRO A 141 7.55 0.77 -20.52
CA PRO A 141 8.32 1.67 -21.35
C PRO A 141 7.65 1.83 -22.73
N THR A 142 7.81 3.02 -23.32
CA THR A 142 7.64 3.17 -24.78
C THR A 142 8.72 2.38 -25.53
N GLU A 143 8.54 2.16 -26.84
CA GLU A 143 9.55 1.46 -27.67
C GLU A 143 10.94 2.12 -27.59
N GLU A 144 10.99 3.46 -27.59
CA GLU A 144 12.23 4.24 -27.46
C GLU A 144 12.86 4.07 -26.07
N GLU A 145 12.04 4.12 -25.02
CA GLU A 145 12.52 3.93 -23.65
C GLU A 145 13.02 2.50 -23.42
N LEU A 146 12.38 1.50 -24.02
CA LEU A 146 12.78 0.10 -23.94
C LEU A 146 14.13 -0.12 -24.63
N ALA A 147 14.34 0.46 -25.82
CA ALA A 147 15.58 0.36 -26.56
C ALA A 147 16.79 0.94 -25.80
N ASN A 148 16.55 1.97 -24.97
CA ASN A 148 17.57 2.65 -24.18
C ASN A 148 17.54 2.26 -22.68
N HIS A 149 16.73 1.27 -22.30
CA HIS A 149 16.48 0.94 -20.90
C HIS A 149 17.74 0.40 -20.22
N LYS A 150 18.06 0.96 -19.06
CA LYS A 150 19.08 0.47 -18.12
C LYS A 150 18.46 0.42 -16.74
N ALA A 151 18.37 -0.77 -16.16
CA ALA A 151 17.78 -0.93 -14.84
C ALA A 151 18.70 -0.34 -13.77
N ASP A 152 18.12 0.51 -12.92
CA ASP A 152 18.74 0.96 -11.68
C ASP A 152 18.58 -0.09 -10.59
N PHE A 153 17.45 -0.79 -10.54
CA PHE A 153 17.18 -1.89 -9.60
C PHE A 153 16.67 -3.13 -10.31
N THR A 154 17.08 -4.31 -9.83
CA THR A 154 16.63 -5.60 -10.35
C THR A 154 15.90 -6.38 -9.28
N VAL A 155 14.70 -6.87 -9.59
CA VAL A 155 14.00 -7.88 -8.80
C VAL A 155 14.29 -9.24 -9.41
N VAL A 156 14.90 -10.13 -8.62
CA VAL A 156 15.15 -11.53 -8.96
C VAL A 156 14.18 -12.37 -8.13
N SER A 157 13.18 -12.96 -8.79
CA SER A 157 12.13 -13.73 -8.13
C SER A 157 12.18 -15.20 -8.56
N ALA A 158 12.41 -16.08 -7.59
CA ALA A 158 12.42 -17.53 -7.74
C ALA A 158 11.47 -18.18 -6.71
N PRO A 159 10.14 -18.05 -6.88
CA PRO A 159 9.15 -18.56 -5.93
C PRO A 159 9.33 -20.01 -5.52
N ASN A 160 9.79 -20.88 -6.43
CA ASN A 160 10.01 -22.30 -6.17
C ASN A 160 11.31 -22.59 -5.41
N PHE A 161 12.27 -21.66 -5.43
CA PHE A 161 13.50 -21.81 -4.66
C PHE A 161 13.22 -21.55 -3.18
N LYS A 162 13.46 -22.56 -2.34
CA LYS A 162 13.26 -22.49 -0.89
C LYS A 162 14.59 -22.42 -0.17
N ALA A 163 14.74 -21.43 0.70
CA ALA A 163 15.90 -21.35 1.57
C ALA A 163 15.89 -22.51 2.60
N ASN A 164 17.07 -22.94 3.00
CA ASN A 164 17.28 -23.78 4.17
C ASN A 164 17.72 -22.88 5.34
N PRO A 165 16.85 -22.57 6.31
CA PRO A 165 17.16 -21.66 7.43
C PRO A 165 18.48 -21.97 8.15
N ALA A 166 18.82 -23.27 8.31
CA ALA A 166 20.01 -23.70 9.02
C ALA A 166 21.32 -23.38 8.27
N VAL A 167 21.24 -23.16 6.95
CA VAL A 167 22.40 -22.94 6.08
C VAL A 167 22.40 -21.53 5.49
N ASP A 168 21.21 -21.00 5.18
CA ASP A 168 21.01 -19.76 4.43
C ASP A 168 20.74 -18.54 5.30
N GLY A 169 20.78 -18.70 6.64
CA GLY A 169 20.65 -17.57 7.57
C GLY A 169 19.28 -16.88 7.56
N THR A 170 18.28 -17.48 6.91
CA THR A 170 16.89 -17.03 6.91
C THR A 170 16.13 -17.60 8.11
N LYS A 171 14.96 -17.04 8.44
CA LYS A 171 14.09 -17.56 9.50
C LYS A 171 13.28 -18.77 9.03
N THR A 172 12.78 -18.71 7.79
CA THR A 172 11.97 -19.77 7.19
C THR A 172 12.48 -20.10 5.78
N GLU A 173 11.75 -20.98 5.08
CA GLU A 173 12.01 -21.31 3.67
C GLU A 173 11.82 -20.12 2.72
N THR A 174 11.11 -19.08 3.18
CA THR A 174 10.78 -17.87 2.44
C THR A 174 11.77 -16.76 2.77
N PHE A 175 12.07 -15.90 1.79
CA PHE A 175 12.94 -14.76 1.98
C PHE A 175 12.65 -13.66 0.96
N ILE A 176 12.70 -12.42 1.43
CA ILE A 176 12.61 -11.20 0.63
C ILE A 176 13.76 -10.30 1.09
N ILE A 177 14.88 -10.29 0.35
CA ILE A 177 16.09 -9.59 0.77
C ILE A 177 16.35 -8.41 -0.16
N VAL A 178 16.55 -7.22 0.41
CA VAL A 178 16.90 -6.00 -0.33
C VAL A 178 18.35 -5.63 -0.07
N SER A 179 19.16 -5.57 -1.12
CA SER A 179 20.51 -4.98 -1.10
C SER A 179 20.47 -3.62 -1.79
N MET A 180 20.85 -2.57 -1.05
CA MET A 180 20.90 -1.20 -1.57
C MET A 180 22.19 -0.96 -2.35
N GLU A 181 23.31 -1.55 -1.92
CA GLU A 181 24.60 -1.47 -2.59
C GLU A 181 24.59 -2.21 -3.94
N LYS A 182 24.07 -3.44 -3.97
CA LYS A 182 23.99 -4.24 -5.20
C LYS A 182 22.78 -3.88 -6.06
N ARG A 183 21.84 -3.09 -5.53
CA ARG A 183 20.58 -2.70 -6.15
C ARG A 183 19.72 -3.89 -6.62
N ILE A 184 19.60 -4.88 -5.73
CA ILE A 184 18.91 -6.13 -5.99
C ILE A 184 17.85 -6.38 -4.91
N VAL A 185 16.67 -6.81 -5.34
CA VAL A 185 15.68 -7.49 -4.50
C VAL A 185 15.72 -8.97 -4.85
N LEU A 186 15.95 -9.83 -3.87
CA LEU A 186 15.97 -11.27 -4.03
C LEU A 186 14.77 -11.90 -3.30
N ILE A 187 13.91 -12.58 -4.05
CA ILE A 187 12.66 -13.18 -3.53
C ILE A 187 12.68 -14.68 -3.80
N GLY A 188 12.40 -15.49 -2.78
CA GLY A 188 12.20 -16.93 -2.93
C GLY A 188 11.29 -17.53 -1.87
N GLY A 189 10.78 -18.72 -2.16
CA GLY A 189 9.93 -19.50 -1.26
C GLY A 189 8.52 -18.93 -1.07
N THR A 190 8.08 -18.02 -1.94
CA THR A 190 6.73 -17.45 -1.94
C THR A 190 6.28 -17.11 -3.35
N GLU A 191 5.04 -17.48 -3.69
CA GLU A 191 4.39 -17.17 -4.96
C GLU A 191 3.55 -15.89 -4.90
N TYR A 192 3.43 -15.26 -3.72
CA TYR A 192 2.66 -14.03 -3.55
C TYR A 192 3.29 -12.87 -4.33
N ALA A 193 2.65 -12.46 -5.42
CA ALA A 193 3.22 -11.48 -6.36
C ALA A 193 3.38 -10.09 -5.75
N GLY A 194 2.58 -9.78 -4.71
CA GLY A 194 2.66 -8.52 -3.97
C GLY A 194 4.02 -8.26 -3.32
N GLU A 195 4.89 -9.27 -3.14
CA GLU A 195 6.27 -9.03 -2.67
C GLU A 195 7.12 -8.27 -3.70
N MET A 196 6.89 -8.47 -5.01
CA MET A 196 7.57 -7.71 -6.06
C MET A 196 7.19 -6.23 -5.99
N LYS A 197 5.88 -5.94 -5.94
CA LYS A 197 5.32 -4.58 -5.80
C LYS A 197 5.89 -3.88 -4.57
N LYS A 198 5.72 -4.48 -3.39
CA LYS A 198 6.04 -3.83 -2.12
C LYS A 198 7.53 -3.74 -1.81
N SER A 199 8.36 -4.58 -2.44
CA SER A 199 9.81 -4.42 -2.42
C SER A 199 10.24 -3.16 -3.16
N ILE A 200 9.70 -2.90 -4.36
CA ILE A 200 9.94 -1.67 -5.10
C ILE A 200 9.43 -0.45 -4.33
N PHE A 201 8.23 -0.53 -3.74
CA PHE A 201 7.75 0.55 -2.89
C PHE A 201 8.68 0.83 -1.70
N SER A 202 9.22 -0.21 -1.07
CA SER A 202 10.20 -0.04 0.03
C SER A 202 11.47 0.67 -0.45
N ILE A 203 11.94 0.37 -1.66
CA ILE A 203 13.07 1.06 -2.29
C ILE A 203 12.73 2.54 -2.57
N MET A 204 11.54 2.82 -3.11
CA MET A 204 11.08 4.20 -3.33
C MET A 204 10.97 4.97 -2.02
N ASN A 205 10.55 4.31 -0.94
CA ASN A 205 10.52 4.91 0.41
C ASN A 205 11.92 5.22 0.98
N TYR A 206 12.99 4.62 0.43
CA TYR A 206 14.38 4.95 0.76
C TYR A 206 14.92 6.08 -0.13
N LEU A 207 14.74 5.94 -1.45
CA LEU A 207 15.37 6.82 -2.45
C LEU A 207 14.69 8.20 -2.59
N LEU A 208 13.36 8.27 -2.53
CA LEU A 208 12.63 9.51 -2.73
C LEU A 208 12.93 10.56 -1.63
N PRO A 209 13.02 10.20 -0.34
CA PRO A 209 13.44 11.14 0.70
C PRO A 209 14.82 11.77 0.46
N GLU A 210 15.77 11.05 -0.15
CA GLU A 210 17.09 11.62 -0.50
C GLU A 210 16.98 12.72 -1.57
N GLN A 211 15.88 12.76 -2.30
CA GLN A 211 15.54 13.77 -3.30
C GLN A 211 14.54 14.81 -2.77
N ASN A 212 14.27 14.83 -1.45
CA ASN A 212 13.23 15.64 -0.81
C ASN A 212 11.80 15.40 -1.34
N ILE A 213 11.54 14.22 -1.89
CA ILE A 213 10.21 13.81 -2.35
C ILE A 213 9.57 12.93 -1.28
N LEU A 214 8.37 13.27 -0.82
CA LEU A 214 7.66 12.47 0.18
C LEU A 214 7.00 11.24 -0.47
N PRO A 215 7.47 10.01 -0.20
CA PRO A 215 6.75 8.80 -0.58
C PRO A 215 5.54 8.60 0.34
N MET A 216 4.43 8.14 -0.22
CA MET A 216 3.14 8.05 0.46
C MET A 216 2.44 6.74 0.14
N HIS A 217 1.90 6.08 1.17
CA HIS A 217 1.04 4.92 1.04
C HIS A 217 -0.43 5.35 1.12
N CYS A 218 -0.93 5.87 0.01
CA CYS A 218 -2.25 6.45 -0.12
C CYS A 218 -2.81 6.20 -1.52
N SER A 219 -4.12 6.29 -1.69
CA SER A 219 -4.69 6.54 -3.03
C SER A 219 -4.76 8.04 -3.30
N ALA A 220 -4.77 8.44 -4.57
CA ALA A 220 -4.91 9.83 -4.97
C ALA A 220 -5.85 9.99 -6.17
N ASN A 221 -6.63 11.08 -6.17
CA ASN A 221 -7.46 11.47 -7.30
C ASN A 221 -7.48 13.00 -7.46
N VAL A 222 -7.97 13.47 -8.61
CA VAL A 222 -8.05 14.89 -8.95
C VAL A 222 -9.43 15.23 -9.50
N GLY A 223 -9.99 16.36 -9.09
CA GLY A 223 -11.23 16.89 -9.65
C GLY A 223 -11.01 17.65 -10.96
N GLU A 224 -12.10 18.11 -11.58
CA GLU A 224 -12.04 18.85 -12.85
C GLU A 224 -11.29 20.18 -12.73
N GLU A 225 -11.33 20.81 -11.56
CA GLU A 225 -10.64 22.08 -11.28
C GLU A 225 -9.15 21.89 -10.92
N GLY A 226 -8.65 20.65 -10.95
CA GLY A 226 -7.27 20.32 -10.59
C GLY A 226 -7.04 20.15 -9.09
N ASP A 227 -8.11 20.13 -8.29
CA ASP A 227 -8.04 19.92 -6.85
C ASP A 227 -7.64 18.48 -6.53
N VAL A 228 -6.44 18.27 -5.99
CA VAL A 228 -5.91 16.94 -5.69
C VAL A 228 -6.26 16.52 -4.27
N ALA A 229 -6.69 15.27 -4.10
CA ALA A 229 -6.99 14.67 -2.80
C ALA A 229 -6.17 13.40 -2.55
N LEU A 230 -5.61 13.28 -1.34
CA LEU A 230 -4.88 12.09 -0.87
C LEU A 230 -5.70 11.35 0.17
N PHE A 231 -5.74 10.02 0.09
CA PHE A 231 -6.46 9.18 1.05
C PHE A 231 -5.51 8.14 1.65
N PHE A 232 -5.04 8.41 2.86
CA PHE A 232 -4.27 7.45 3.65
C PHE A 232 -5.20 6.55 4.44
N GLY A 233 -4.75 5.34 4.72
CA GLY A 233 -5.51 4.37 5.49
C GLY A 233 -4.97 2.96 5.30
N LEU A 234 -5.38 2.05 6.16
CA LEU A 234 -4.98 0.65 6.05
C LEU A 234 -5.93 -0.12 5.12
N SER A 235 -5.67 -1.42 4.96
CA SER A 235 -6.59 -2.28 4.20
C SER A 235 -7.96 -2.31 4.89
N GLY A 236 -9.05 -2.20 4.13
CA GLY A 236 -10.42 -2.23 4.66
C GLY A 236 -10.95 -0.94 5.30
N THR A 237 -10.17 0.15 5.31
CA THR A 237 -10.61 1.47 5.82
C THR A 237 -11.32 2.33 4.76
N GLY A 238 -11.53 1.81 3.56
CA GLY A 238 -12.28 2.49 2.49
C GLY A 238 -11.46 3.36 1.53
N LYS A 239 -10.12 3.25 1.50
CA LYS A 239 -9.26 4.00 0.54
C LYS A 239 -9.76 3.90 -0.90
N THR A 240 -9.78 2.69 -1.44
CA THR A 240 -10.17 2.42 -2.83
C THR A 240 -11.62 2.84 -3.11
N THR A 241 -12.54 2.56 -2.19
CA THR A 241 -13.96 2.91 -2.32
C THR A 241 -14.22 4.42 -2.31
N LEU A 242 -13.39 5.21 -1.61
CA LEU A 242 -13.51 6.66 -1.53
C LEU A 242 -12.69 7.40 -2.59
N SER A 243 -11.61 6.80 -3.10
CA SER A 243 -10.82 7.36 -4.20
C SER A 243 -11.45 7.10 -5.57
N ALA A 244 -12.20 6.01 -5.73
CA ALA A 244 -13.02 5.72 -6.91
C ALA A 244 -14.33 6.53 -6.92
N ASP A 245 -14.22 7.85 -6.98
CA ASP A 245 -15.36 8.76 -7.16
C ASP A 245 -15.60 9.01 -8.65
N ALA A 246 -16.83 8.84 -9.14
CA ALA A 246 -17.17 9.05 -10.55
C ALA A 246 -16.92 10.50 -11.02
N GLY A 247 -16.94 11.48 -10.11
CA GLY A 247 -16.65 12.89 -10.44
C GLY A 247 -15.16 13.25 -10.45
N ARG A 248 -14.26 12.30 -10.21
CA ARG A 248 -12.82 12.57 -10.01
C ARG A 248 -11.97 11.55 -10.77
N LYS A 249 -10.90 12.03 -11.39
CA LYS A 249 -9.95 11.18 -12.13
C LYS A 249 -8.98 10.52 -11.17
N LEU A 250 -8.83 9.20 -11.25
CA LEU A 250 -7.86 8.46 -10.45
C LEU A 250 -6.43 8.78 -10.91
N ILE A 251 -5.55 9.09 -9.96
CA ILE A 251 -4.10 9.19 -10.18
C ILE A 251 -3.45 7.83 -9.89
N GLY A 252 -3.84 7.19 -8.79
CA GLY A 252 -3.40 5.84 -8.42
C GLY A 252 -4.08 5.37 -7.13
N ASP A 253 -4.05 4.07 -6.85
CA ASP A 253 -4.83 3.47 -5.76
C ASP A 253 -4.04 3.19 -4.46
N ASP A 254 -2.71 3.27 -4.46
CA ASP A 254 -1.94 2.78 -3.31
C ASP A 254 -0.59 3.48 -3.01
N GLU A 255 0.18 3.88 -4.03
CA GLU A 255 1.57 4.37 -3.83
C GLU A 255 1.87 5.65 -4.63
N HIS A 256 2.23 6.74 -3.95
CA HIS A 256 2.51 8.03 -4.59
C HIS A 256 3.78 8.69 -4.07
N GLY A 257 4.35 9.60 -4.85
CA GLY A 257 5.33 10.58 -4.40
C GLY A 257 4.76 12.00 -4.45
N TRP A 258 5.13 12.86 -3.48
CA TRP A 258 4.83 14.30 -3.50
C TRP A 258 6.15 15.08 -3.61
N SER A 259 6.43 15.55 -4.83
CA SER A 259 7.61 16.34 -5.19
C SER A 259 7.31 17.84 -5.10
N ASP A 260 8.25 18.66 -5.55
CA ASP A 260 8.05 20.11 -5.69
C ASP A 260 7.16 20.47 -6.88
N ASN A 261 6.86 19.51 -7.77
CA ASN A 261 5.99 19.71 -8.93
C ASN A 261 4.56 19.21 -8.72
N GLY A 262 4.29 18.45 -7.65
CA GLY A 262 2.97 17.87 -7.38
C GLY A 262 3.05 16.41 -6.94
N VAL A 263 1.98 15.67 -7.24
CA VAL A 263 1.83 14.25 -6.87
C VAL A 263 1.96 13.38 -8.11
N PHE A 264 2.65 12.25 -7.99
CA PHE A 264 2.74 11.25 -9.04
C PHE A 264 2.51 9.84 -8.51
N ASN A 265 1.92 8.98 -9.33
CA ASN A 265 1.78 7.55 -9.04
C ASN A 265 3.14 6.86 -9.17
N ILE A 266 3.49 6.00 -8.21
CA ILE A 266 4.68 5.14 -8.30
C ILE A 266 4.42 3.95 -9.25
N GLU A 267 3.16 3.57 -9.39
CA GLU A 267 2.72 2.39 -10.14
C GLU A 267 2.26 2.75 -11.56
N GLY A 268 2.16 1.73 -12.41
CA GLY A 268 1.50 1.77 -13.73
C GLY A 268 0.14 1.08 -13.75
N GLY A 269 -0.30 0.54 -12.61
CA GLY A 269 -1.58 -0.15 -12.47
C GLY A 269 -2.11 -0.15 -11.05
N CYS A 270 -3.11 -1.01 -10.82
CA CYS A 270 -3.76 -1.17 -9.53
C CYS A 270 -3.70 -2.63 -9.08
N TYR A 271 -3.65 -2.84 -7.76
CA TYR A 271 -3.65 -4.16 -7.12
C TYR A 271 -4.82 -4.27 -6.14
N ALA A 272 -6.02 -4.20 -6.69
CA ALA A 272 -7.27 -4.06 -5.97
C ALA A 272 -7.65 -5.34 -5.20
N LYS A 273 -8.26 -5.17 -4.03
CA LYS A 273 -8.85 -6.28 -3.27
C LYS A 273 -10.16 -6.72 -3.95
N CYS A 274 -10.37 -8.02 -4.06
CA CYS A 274 -11.53 -8.58 -4.78
C CYS A 274 -12.58 -9.23 -3.88
N ILE A 275 -12.32 -9.43 -2.59
CA ILE A 275 -13.29 -10.06 -1.70
C ILE A 275 -14.55 -9.19 -1.60
N ASP A 276 -15.71 -9.81 -1.79
CA ASP A 276 -17.03 -9.17 -1.84
C ASP A 276 -17.19 -8.10 -2.94
N LEU A 277 -16.31 -8.11 -3.95
CA LEU A 277 -16.39 -7.20 -5.09
C LEU A 277 -17.70 -7.44 -5.85
N THR A 278 -18.47 -6.36 -6.04
CA THR A 278 -19.68 -6.36 -6.86
C THR A 278 -19.67 -5.16 -7.78
N ARG A 279 -20.26 -5.31 -8.97
CA ARG A 279 -20.40 -4.22 -9.93
C ARG A 279 -21.23 -3.06 -9.39
N GLU A 280 -22.20 -3.33 -8.51
CA GLU A 280 -23.05 -2.29 -7.91
C GLU A 280 -22.25 -1.37 -6.98
N ASN A 281 -21.39 -1.92 -6.13
CA ASN A 281 -20.65 -1.15 -5.14
C ASN A 281 -19.38 -0.50 -5.71
N GLU A 282 -18.67 -1.21 -6.59
CA GLU A 282 -17.35 -0.82 -7.11
C GLU A 282 -17.24 -1.08 -8.64
N PRO A 283 -18.07 -0.40 -9.47
CA PRO A 283 -18.14 -0.67 -10.90
C PRO A 283 -16.83 -0.47 -11.64
N GLN A 284 -16.02 0.54 -11.26
CA GLN A 284 -14.75 0.82 -11.93
C GLN A 284 -13.73 -0.33 -11.78
N ILE A 285 -13.66 -0.93 -10.59
CA ILE A 285 -12.78 -2.08 -10.33
C ILE A 285 -13.32 -3.32 -11.02
N TYR A 286 -14.64 -3.56 -10.91
CA TYR A 286 -15.28 -4.72 -11.51
C TYR A 286 -15.11 -4.74 -13.04
N ASP A 287 -15.33 -3.58 -13.68
CA ASP A 287 -15.26 -3.45 -15.14
C ASP A 287 -13.81 -3.41 -15.66
N ALA A 288 -12.83 -3.08 -14.80
CA ALA A 288 -11.40 -3.15 -15.15
C ALA A 288 -10.86 -4.59 -15.29
N ILE A 289 -11.57 -5.60 -14.74
CA ILE A 289 -11.16 -7.01 -14.78
C ILE A 289 -11.49 -7.61 -16.15
N THR A 290 -10.51 -7.55 -17.05
CA THR A 290 -10.63 -7.98 -18.45
C THR A 290 -9.42 -8.81 -18.87
N PHE A 291 -9.26 -9.04 -20.18
CA PHE A 291 -8.10 -9.76 -20.71
C PHE A 291 -6.78 -9.12 -20.28
N GLY A 292 -5.86 -9.94 -19.77
CA GLY A 292 -4.56 -9.48 -19.25
C GLY A 292 -4.54 -9.17 -17.76
N THR A 293 -5.70 -8.95 -17.12
CA THR A 293 -5.79 -8.84 -15.65
C THR A 293 -5.33 -10.13 -14.99
N VAL A 294 -4.56 -10.02 -13.91
CA VAL A 294 -4.17 -11.14 -13.05
C VAL A 294 -5.08 -11.17 -11.82
N LEU A 295 -5.85 -12.24 -11.66
CA LEU A 295 -6.61 -12.53 -10.45
C LEU A 295 -5.82 -13.50 -9.57
N GLU A 296 -5.52 -13.08 -8.35
CA GLU A 296 -4.72 -13.86 -7.41
C GLU A 296 -5.64 -14.44 -6.33
N ASN A 297 -5.66 -15.76 -6.22
CA ASN A 297 -6.44 -16.54 -5.26
C ASN A 297 -7.97 -16.31 -5.31
N VAL A 298 -8.51 -15.71 -6.37
CA VAL A 298 -9.96 -15.60 -6.60
C VAL A 298 -10.50 -16.97 -7.00
N VAL A 299 -11.54 -17.47 -6.33
CA VAL A 299 -12.19 -18.72 -6.72
C VAL A 299 -12.95 -18.53 -8.03
N VAL A 300 -12.84 -19.49 -8.94
CA VAL A 300 -13.51 -19.48 -10.24
C VAL A 300 -14.31 -20.77 -10.42
N ASP A 301 -15.52 -20.67 -10.97
CA ASP A 301 -16.31 -21.85 -11.28
C ASP A 301 -15.61 -22.71 -12.33
N ALA A 302 -15.46 -24.01 -12.05
CA ALA A 302 -14.68 -24.91 -12.88
C ALA A 302 -15.27 -25.10 -14.30
N LYS A 303 -16.58 -24.91 -14.48
CA LYS A 303 -17.28 -25.11 -15.75
C LYS A 303 -17.47 -23.80 -16.51
N THR A 304 -18.00 -22.78 -15.84
CA THR A 304 -18.35 -21.48 -16.46
C THR A 304 -17.19 -20.50 -16.47
N ARG A 305 -16.15 -20.74 -15.66
CA ARG A 305 -14.99 -19.85 -15.47
C ARG A 305 -15.34 -18.48 -14.90
N VAL A 306 -16.55 -18.29 -14.39
CA VAL A 306 -16.98 -17.07 -13.72
C VAL A 306 -16.29 -16.95 -12.35
N ALA A 307 -15.73 -15.79 -12.06
CA ALA A 307 -15.13 -15.48 -10.77
C ALA A 307 -16.20 -15.37 -9.68
N ASN A 308 -15.96 -16.00 -8.53
CA ASN A 308 -16.78 -15.87 -7.34
C ASN A 308 -16.05 -15.00 -6.31
N TYR A 309 -16.34 -13.71 -6.35
CA TYR A 309 -15.71 -12.72 -5.47
C TYR A 309 -16.15 -12.81 -4.00
N ALA A 310 -17.24 -13.52 -3.70
CA ALA A 310 -17.70 -13.72 -2.32
C ALA A 310 -17.04 -14.94 -1.63
N ASP A 311 -16.30 -15.75 -2.38
CA ASP A 311 -15.67 -16.97 -1.86
C ASP A 311 -14.26 -16.68 -1.32
N ASN A 312 -14.10 -16.83 -0.01
CA ASN A 312 -12.84 -16.66 0.71
C ASN A 312 -12.16 -17.98 1.11
N SER A 313 -12.58 -19.11 0.54
CA SER A 313 -12.06 -20.44 0.91
C SER A 313 -10.56 -20.60 0.72
N LEU A 314 -9.97 -19.88 -0.24
CA LEU A 314 -8.52 -19.77 -0.41
C LEU A 314 -7.93 -18.70 0.53
N THR A 315 -8.53 -17.52 0.55
CA THR A 315 -8.08 -16.39 1.37
C THR A 315 -9.11 -15.25 1.37
N GLU A 316 -9.09 -14.40 2.40
CA GLU A 316 -9.80 -13.11 2.39
C GLU A 316 -9.01 -12.01 1.65
N ASN A 317 -7.76 -12.27 1.25
CA ASN A 317 -6.90 -11.34 0.51
C ASN A 317 -6.87 -11.65 -0.98
N THR A 318 -8.02 -11.94 -1.59
CA THR A 318 -8.11 -12.09 -3.04
C THR A 318 -7.84 -10.77 -3.74
N ARG A 319 -7.17 -10.81 -4.90
CA ARG A 319 -6.67 -9.60 -5.58
C ARG A 319 -6.88 -9.62 -7.09
N ALA A 320 -6.93 -8.42 -7.68
CA ALA A 320 -6.86 -8.17 -9.11
C ALA A 320 -5.74 -7.19 -9.42
N ALA A 321 -4.88 -7.55 -10.35
CA ALA A 321 -3.76 -6.76 -10.84
C ALA A 321 -4.03 -6.40 -12.31
N TYR A 322 -4.18 -5.11 -12.60
CA TYR A 322 -4.48 -4.60 -13.93
C TYR A 322 -3.84 -3.22 -14.16
N GLN A 323 -3.51 -2.91 -15.41
CA GLN A 323 -3.03 -1.59 -15.83
C GLN A 323 -4.03 -0.50 -15.49
N ILE A 324 -3.53 0.70 -15.13
CA ILE A 324 -4.40 1.81 -14.73
C ILE A 324 -5.35 2.21 -15.87
N GLN A 325 -4.92 2.01 -17.12
CA GLN A 325 -5.71 2.23 -18.34
C GLN A 325 -6.97 1.35 -18.45
N ASN A 326 -7.09 0.29 -17.63
CA ASN A 326 -8.33 -0.49 -17.55
C ASN A 326 -9.44 0.26 -16.81
N ILE A 327 -9.13 1.35 -16.09
CA ILE A 327 -10.10 2.25 -15.48
C ILE A 327 -10.36 3.41 -16.45
N GLU A 328 -11.63 3.72 -16.72
CA GLU A 328 -12.00 4.76 -17.71
C GLU A 328 -11.64 6.19 -17.26
N ASN A 329 -11.83 6.51 -15.98
CA ASN A 329 -11.69 7.88 -15.46
C ASN A 329 -10.36 8.09 -14.73
N ILE A 330 -9.27 8.21 -15.49
CA ILE A 330 -7.90 8.30 -14.96
C ILE A 330 -7.17 9.57 -15.39
N VAL A 331 -6.04 9.83 -14.74
CA VAL A 331 -5.01 10.77 -15.19
C VAL A 331 -3.89 10.00 -15.86
N ASP A 332 -3.59 10.36 -17.12
CA ASP A 332 -2.52 9.75 -17.93
C ASP A 332 -1.70 10.83 -18.66
N PRO A 333 -0.38 10.98 -18.38
CA PRO A 333 0.39 10.25 -17.37
C PRO A 333 -0.11 10.55 -15.95
N SER A 334 0.04 9.60 -15.03
CA SER A 334 -0.48 9.67 -13.65
C SER A 334 0.29 10.66 -12.75
N VAL A 335 0.25 11.93 -13.12
CA VAL A 335 0.87 13.08 -12.45
C VAL A 335 -0.17 14.20 -12.33
N ALA A 336 -0.24 14.84 -11.17
CA ALA A 336 -1.14 15.96 -10.91
C ALA A 336 -0.46 17.02 -10.04
N GLY A 337 -1.16 18.14 -9.79
CA GLY A 337 -0.67 19.24 -8.95
C GLY A 337 -0.55 18.88 -7.47
N HIS A 338 -0.38 19.90 -6.63
CA HIS A 338 -0.29 19.73 -5.19
C HIS A 338 -1.66 19.40 -4.57
N PRO A 339 -1.71 18.54 -3.53
CA PRO A 339 -2.94 18.20 -2.84
C PRO A 339 -3.50 19.40 -2.07
N ASN A 340 -4.78 19.66 -2.28
CA ASN A 340 -5.55 20.61 -1.48
C ASN A 340 -6.08 19.96 -0.22
N THR A 341 -6.37 18.66 -0.27
CA THR A 341 -7.01 17.91 0.82
C THR A 341 -6.28 16.61 1.08
N ILE A 342 -6.01 16.33 2.36
CA ILE A 342 -5.45 15.05 2.83
C ILE A 342 -6.45 14.43 3.79
N VAL A 343 -6.83 13.18 3.53
CA VAL A 343 -7.78 12.42 4.33
C VAL A 343 -7.08 11.23 4.96
N PHE A 344 -7.10 11.16 6.28
CA PHE A 344 -6.68 9.98 7.05
C PHE A 344 -7.92 9.14 7.39
N LEU A 345 -8.01 7.96 6.79
CA LEU A 345 -9.09 7.02 7.03
C LEU A 345 -8.73 6.07 8.15
N THR A 346 -9.56 6.05 9.20
CA THR A 346 -9.45 5.10 10.30
C THR A 346 -10.74 4.30 10.43
N ALA A 347 -10.64 3.02 10.79
CA ALA A 347 -11.79 2.21 11.15
C ALA A 347 -11.78 2.02 12.68
N ASP A 348 -12.38 2.97 13.40
CA ASP A 348 -12.47 2.92 14.85
C ASP A 348 -13.57 1.96 15.29
N ALA A 349 -13.21 0.78 15.81
CA ALA A 349 -14.16 -0.19 16.35
C ALA A 349 -14.48 0.08 17.84
N PHE A 350 -13.81 1.04 18.48
CA PHE A 350 -14.14 1.52 19.82
C PHE A 350 -15.37 2.42 19.77
N GLY A 351 -15.61 3.09 18.64
CA GLY A 351 -16.81 3.90 18.39
C GLY A 351 -16.76 5.28 19.05
N VAL A 352 -15.55 5.82 19.26
CA VAL A 352 -15.29 7.03 20.05
C VAL A 352 -14.73 8.18 19.23
N LEU A 353 -14.09 7.92 18.09
CA LEU A 353 -13.58 8.97 17.21
C LEU A 353 -14.71 9.66 16.42
N PRO A 354 -14.65 10.99 16.25
CA PRO A 354 -15.60 11.73 15.42
C PRO A 354 -15.69 11.19 13.99
N PRO A 355 -16.85 11.27 13.32
CA PRO A 355 -16.98 10.85 11.92
C PRO A 355 -16.03 11.59 10.98
N ILE A 356 -15.80 12.88 11.26
CA ILE A 356 -14.82 13.71 10.59
C ILE A 356 -14.29 14.79 11.54
N SER A 357 -12.98 15.02 11.51
CA SER A 357 -12.32 16.09 12.26
C SER A 357 -11.32 16.81 11.36
N LYS A 358 -11.27 18.14 11.44
CA LYS A 358 -10.20 18.94 10.85
C LYS A 358 -8.99 18.90 11.78
N LEU A 359 -7.82 18.58 11.25
CA LEU A 359 -6.59 18.48 12.03
C LEU A 359 -5.76 19.76 11.90
N THR A 360 -5.08 20.13 12.99
CA THR A 360 -3.90 21.01 12.89
C THR A 360 -2.74 20.25 12.24
N LYS A 361 -1.66 20.94 11.87
CA LYS A 361 -0.45 20.31 11.37
C LYS A 361 0.13 19.31 12.37
N GLU A 362 0.22 19.68 13.65
CA GLU A 362 0.79 18.85 14.70
C GLU A 362 -0.07 17.58 14.91
N GLN A 363 -1.40 17.73 14.88
CA GLN A 363 -2.32 16.59 14.91
C GLN A 363 -2.18 15.73 13.65
N ALA A 364 -2.03 16.33 12.47
CA ALA A 364 -1.80 15.58 11.23
C ALA A 364 -0.52 14.74 11.33
N MET A 365 0.58 15.31 11.78
CA MET A 365 1.84 14.58 11.96
C MET A 365 1.72 13.48 13.04
N TYR A 366 1.03 13.76 14.15
CA TYR A 366 0.80 12.79 15.22
C TYR A 366 -0.05 11.59 14.75
N HIS A 367 -1.16 11.86 14.06
CA HIS A 367 -2.04 10.83 13.52
C HIS A 367 -1.41 10.07 12.36
N PHE A 368 -0.57 10.72 11.56
CA PHE A 368 0.23 10.07 10.53
C PHE A 368 1.25 9.09 11.13
N LEU A 369 2.04 9.54 12.12
CA LEU A 369 2.96 8.67 12.87
C LEU A 369 2.21 7.52 13.55
N SER A 370 1.03 7.78 14.11
CA SER A 370 0.26 6.75 14.79
C SER A 370 -0.33 5.72 13.81
N GLY A 371 -0.94 6.19 12.72
CA GLY A 371 -1.60 5.36 11.72
C GLY A 371 -2.61 4.38 12.30
N PHE A 372 -3.55 4.91 13.09
CA PHE A 372 -4.52 4.13 13.87
C PHE A 372 -5.63 3.50 13.02
N THR A 373 -5.95 2.25 13.33
CA THR A 373 -7.18 1.52 12.95
C THR A 373 -7.54 0.54 14.08
N SER A 374 -8.57 -0.29 13.90
CA SER A 374 -8.92 -1.34 14.86
C SER A 374 -8.90 -2.74 14.25
N LYS A 375 -8.59 -3.73 15.09
CA LYS A 375 -8.91 -5.15 14.86
C LYS A 375 -10.29 -5.44 15.43
N LEU A 376 -11.12 -6.15 14.68
CA LEU A 376 -12.49 -6.47 15.08
C LEU A 376 -12.51 -7.70 16.01
N ALA A 377 -13.49 -7.72 16.93
CA ALA A 377 -13.72 -8.87 17.78
C ALA A 377 -14.28 -10.05 16.96
N GLY A 378 -13.77 -11.25 17.20
CA GLY A 378 -14.23 -12.48 16.54
C GLY A 378 -13.67 -12.75 15.13
N THR A 379 -12.93 -11.81 14.53
CA THR A 379 -12.31 -12.01 13.21
C THR A 379 -10.89 -12.61 13.29
N GLU A 380 -10.22 -12.48 14.43
CA GLU A 380 -8.93 -13.12 14.69
C GLU A 380 -9.02 -14.04 15.93
N ARG A 381 -8.31 -15.18 15.89
CA ARG A 381 -8.31 -16.16 16.98
C ARG A 381 -7.85 -15.52 18.29
N GLY A 382 -8.74 -15.50 19.29
CA GLY A 382 -8.45 -14.98 20.63
C GLY A 382 -8.84 -13.53 20.88
N ILE A 383 -9.40 -12.81 19.89
CA ILE A 383 -9.89 -11.44 20.06
C ILE A 383 -11.38 -11.46 20.42
N THR A 384 -11.70 -11.13 21.68
CA THR A 384 -13.08 -11.08 22.21
C THR A 384 -13.65 -9.66 22.30
N SER A 385 -12.81 -8.64 22.17
CA SER A 385 -13.18 -7.22 22.15
C SER A 385 -12.31 -6.47 21.12
N PRO A 386 -12.75 -5.33 20.58
CA PRO A 386 -11.92 -4.50 19.70
C PRO A 386 -10.54 -4.24 20.28
N GLN A 387 -9.51 -4.29 19.44
CA GLN A 387 -8.13 -3.96 19.81
C GLN A 387 -7.59 -2.85 18.93
N PRO A 388 -6.84 -1.88 19.49
CA PRO A 388 -6.25 -0.83 18.68
C PRO A 388 -5.11 -1.44 17.84
N ALA A 389 -5.00 -1.01 16.60
CA ALA A 389 -3.93 -1.39 15.71
C ALA A 389 -3.29 -0.13 15.12
N PHE A 390 -1.97 -0.02 15.27
CA PHE A 390 -1.21 1.13 14.82
C PHE A 390 -0.24 0.70 13.73
N SER A 391 -0.34 1.31 12.56
CA SER A 391 0.61 1.11 11.47
C SER A 391 1.21 2.45 11.10
N THR A 392 2.41 2.69 11.61
CA THR A 392 3.16 3.93 11.41
C THR A 392 3.11 4.44 9.97
N CYS A 393 2.79 5.71 9.78
CA CYS A 393 2.62 6.38 8.47
C CYS A 393 1.63 5.68 7.53
N PHE A 394 0.69 4.90 8.09
CA PHE A 394 -0.22 4.01 7.38
C PHE A 394 0.47 2.98 6.47
N GLY A 395 1.77 2.74 6.65
CA GLY A 395 2.62 1.99 5.72
C GLY A 395 3.83 1.31 6.37
N SER A 396 3.82 1.12 7.70
CA SER A 396 4.99 0.70 8.49
C SER A 396 5.87 -0.40 7.89
N PRO A 397 5.34 -1.51 7.32
CA PRO A 397 6.18 -2.58 6.76
C PRO A 397 7.07 -2.18 5.57
N PHE A 398 6.84 -1.00 5.00
CA PHE A 398 7.49 -0.50 3.79
C PHE A 398 8.42 0.69 4.05
N LEU A 399 8.62 1.08 5.31
CA LEU A 399 9.42 2.25 5.69
C LEU A 399 10.83 1.81 6.10
N PRO A 400 11.86 2.02 5.25
CA PRO A 400 13.24 1.74 5.59
C PRO A 400 13.84 2.79 6.53
N LEU A 401 13.42 4.06 6.46
CA LEU A 401 13.94 5.14 7.31
C LEU A 401 13.12 5.29 8.59
N HIS A 402 13.63 6.06 9.55
CA HIS A 402 12.90 6.38 10.77
C HIS A 402 11.61 7.15 10.43
N ALA A 403 10.51 6.79 11.10
CA ALA A 403 9.18 7.31 10.80
C ALA A 403 9.08 8.85 10.86
N THR A 404 9.86 9.49 11.72
CA THR A 404 9.88 10.95 11.87
C THR A 404 10.33 11.66 10.61
N VAL A 405 11.20 11.05 9.78
CA VAL A 405 11.62 11.63 8.49
C VAL A 405 10.39 11.88 7.61
N TYR A 406 9.54 10.86 7.43
CA TYR A 406 8.33 10.97 6.61
C TYR A 406 7.31 11.95 7.21
N ALA A 407 7.18 11.97 8.54
CA ALA A 407 6.25 12.87 9.22
C ALA A 407 6.67 14.34 9.10
N GLU A 408 7.97 14.63 9.24
CA GLU A 408 8.55 15.97 9.06
C GLU A 408 8.38 16.46 7.62
N MET A 409 8.63 15.59 6.64
CA MET A 409 8.39 15.89 5.23
C MET A 409 6.92 16.20 4.96
N LEU A 410 5.99 15.43 5.54
CA LEU A 410 4.55 15.69 5.44
C LEU A 410 4.18 17.04 6.05
N GLY A 411 4.67 17.35 7.26
CA GLY A 411 4.40 18.63 7.92
C GLY A 411 4.89 19.83 7.10
N LYS A 412 6.09 19.72 6.51
CA LYS A 412 6.65 20.72 5.61
C LYS A 412 5.77 20.92 4.36
N LYS A 413 5.36 19.84 3.71
CA LYS A 413 4.49 19.90 2.51
C LYS A 413 3.09 20.47 2.83
N ILE A 414 2.54 20.19 4.01
CA ILE A 414 1.28 20.80 4.49
C ILE A 414 1.41 22.32 4.59
N ASP A 415 2.47 22.82 5.25
CA ASP A 415 2.69 24.26 5.42
C ASP A 415 2.98 24.96 4.08
N GLU A 416 3.81 24.36 3.22
CA GLU A 416 4.21 24.93 1.92
C GLU A 416 3.03 25.13 0.97
N HIS A 417 2.07 24.19 0.99
CA HIS A 417 0.97 24.16 0.03
C HIS A 417 -0.40 24.49 0.66
N GLY A 418 -0.47 24.72 1.97
CA GLY A 418 -1.71 25.03 2.69
C GLY A 418 -2.73 23.88 2.65
N ALA A 419 -2.28 22.64 2.52
CA ALA A 419 -3.14 21.47 2.39
C ALA A 419 -4.01 21.29 3.65
N GLN A 420 -5.31 21.06 3.47
CA GLN A 420 -6.25 20.84 4.57
C GLN A 420 -6.28 19.36 4.93
N VAL A 421 -6.07 19.03 6.21
CA VAL A 421 -5.99 17.64 6.67
C VAL A 421 -7.21 17.28 7.51
N PHE A 422 -7.81 16.12 7.20
CA PHE A 422 -8.98 15.60 7.90
C PHE A 422 -8.75 14.16 8.37
N LEU A 423 -9.18 13.86 9.60
CA LEU A 423 -9.33 12.50 10.12
C LEU A 423 -10.77 12.06 9.93
N VAL A 424 -11.00 10.92 9.27
CA VAL A 424 -12.34 10.40 8.96
C VAL A 424 -12.50 9.01 9.52
N ASN A 425 -13.49 8.84 10.41
CA ASN A 425 -13.85 7.55 10.98
C ASN A 425 -14.84 6.81 10.06
N THR A 426 -14.36 5.71 9.48
CA THR A 426 -15.10 4.75 8.64
C THR A 426 -15.53 3.49 9.40
N GLY A 427 -15.21 3.45 10.69
CA GLY A 427 -15.52 2.39 11.64
C GLY A 427 -16.90 2.57 12.26
N TRP A 428 -17.00 2.51 13.58
CA TRP A 428 -18.24 2.45 14.34
C TRP A 428 -18.56 3.79 15.01
N THR A 429 -19.84 3.95 15.35
CA THR A 429 -20.36 5.02 16.22
C THR A 429 -21.55 4.51 17.03
N GLY A 430 -21.90 5.22 18.10
CA GLY A 430 -23.01 4.89 19.00
C GLY A 430 -22.76 3.70 19.95
N GLY A 431 -21.54 3.17 19.94
CA GLY A 431 -21.09 2.03 20.73
C GLY A 431 -19.87 1.38 20.09
N GLU A 432 -19.17 0.53 20.85
CA GLU A 432 -18.12 -0.33 20.30
C GLU A 432 -18.70 -1.38 19.34
N TYR A 433 -17.84 -2.03 18.55
CA TYR A 433 -18.22 -3.15 17.69
C TYR A 433 -19.04 -4.20 18.47
N GLY A 434 -20.19 -4.59 17.93
CA GLY A 434 -21.15 -5.51 18.56
C GLY A 434 -22.30 -4.79 19.30
N VAL A 435 -22.14 -3.52 19.66
CA VAL A 435 -23.19 -2.68 20.26
C VAL A 435 -23.57 -1.52 19.33
N GLY A 436 -22.56 -0.79 18.84
CA GLY A 436 -22.73 0.31 17.90
C GLY A 436 -22.96 -0.17 16.47
N SER A 437 -23.00 0.79 15.56
CA SER A 437 -23.17 0.52 14.12
C SER A 437 -22.03 1.13 13.32
N ARG A 438 -21.68 0.50 12.20
CA ARG A 438 -20.67 1.04 11.28
C ARG A 438 -21.20 2.34 10.65
N MET A 439 -20.34 3.33 10.48
CA MET A 439 -20.65 4.59 9.83
C MET A 439 -21.21 4.32 8.43
N LYS A 440 -22.36 4.92 8.12
CA LYS A 440 -22.99 4.72 6.81
C LYS A 440 -22.08 5.28 5.73
N LEU A 441 -21.78 4.46 4.72
CA LEU A 441 -20.92 4.86 3.59
C LEU A 441 -21.42 6.13 2.89
N SER A 442 -22.74 6.31 2.80
CA SER A 442 -23.34 7.54 2.26
C SER A 442 -22.91 8.79 3.04
N TYR A 443 -22.88 8.73 4.37
CA TYR A 443 -22.44 9.86 5.20
C TYR A 443 -20.94 10.10 5.05
N THR A 444 -20.12 9.03 5.04
CA THR A 444 -18.68 9.14 4.81
C THR A 444 -18.38 9.81 3.46
N ARG A 445 -19.04 9.39 2.37
CA ARG A 445 -18.89 10.02 1.05
C ARG A 445 -19.29 11.50 1.08
N THR A 446 -20.39 11.85 1.72
CA THR A 446 -20.82 13.25 1.86
C THR A 446 -19.80 14.11 2.61
N MET A 447 -19.28 13.63 3.75
CA MET A 447 -18.28 14.39 4.54
C MET A 447 -16.96 14.55 3.78
N VAL A 448 -16.48 13.49 3.14
CA VAL A 448 -15.24 13.50 2.35
C VAL A 448 -15.37 14.47 1.17
N ARG A 449 -16.49 14.45 0.44
CA ARG A 449 -16.75 15.42 -0.64
C ARG A 449 -16.79 16.85 -0.11
N ALA A 450 -17.46 17.09 1.02
CA ALA A 450 -17.49 18.42 1.62
C ALA A 450 -16.09 18.92 2.03
N ALA A 451 -15.20 18.03 2.49
CA ALA A 451 -13.81 18.36 2.78
C ALA A 451 -13.04 18.72 1.50
N ILE A 452 -13.15 17.88 0.46
CA ILE A 452 -12.47 18.07 -0.83
C ILE A 452 -12.94 19.34 -1.54
N ASP A 453 -14.25 19.61 -1.55
CA ASP A 453 -14.86 20.82 -2.11
C ASP A 453 -14.51 22.10 -1.31
N GLY A 454 -13.72 21.99 -0.24
CA GLY A 454 -13.34 23.10 0.62
C GLY A 454 -14.47 23.65 1.52
N LYS A 455 -15.66 23.03 1.50
CA LYS A 455 -16.83 23.45 2.29
C LYS A 455 -16.58 23.37 3.80
N LEU A 456 -15.62 22.54 4.24
CA LEU A 456 -15.24 22.38 5.65
C LEU A 456 -14.02 23.22 6.06
N ASN A 457 -13.48 24.07 5.19
CA ASN A 457 -12.24 24.81 5.49
C ASN A 457 -12.43 25.87 6.58
N ASN A 458 -13.58 26.56 6.58
CA ASN A 458 -13.85 27.71 7.45
C ASN A 458 -15.19 27.58 8.22
N VAL A 459 -15.57 26.35 8.58
CA VAL A 459 -16.80 26.08 9.32
C VAL A 459 -16.60 26.22 10.83
N GLU A 460 -17.69 26.49 11.55
CA GLU A 460 -17.67 26.44 13.01
C GLU A 460 -17.44 25.01 13.48
N THR A 461 -16.48 24.84 14.39
CA THR A 461 -16.12 23.55 14.97
C THR A 461 -16.38 23.50 16.48
N GLU A 462 -16.55 22.29 16.98
CA GLU A 462 -16.51 21.96 18.40
C GLU A 462 -15.24 21.14 18.68
N THR A 463 -14.48 21.52 19.71
CA THR A 463 -13.27 20.79 20.09
C THR A 463 -13.64 19.61 20.99
N ASP A 464 -13.28 18.40 20.55
CA ASP A 464 -13.42 17.20 21.36
C ASP A 464 -12.54 17.26 22.62
N THR A 465 -13.11 16.88 23.77
CA THR A 465 -12.44 17.03 25.07
C THR A 465 -11.39 15.97 25.36
N VAL A 466 -11.40 14.84 24.64
CA VAL A 466 -10.50 13.70 24.89
C VAL A 466 -9.29 13.76 23.96
N PHE A 467 -9.53 14.00 22.68
CA PHE A 467 -8.56 13.98 21.60
C PHE A 467 -8.14 15.38 21.12
N GLY A 468 -8.85 16.44 21.54
CA GLY A 468 -8.57 17.80 21.09
C GLY A 468 -8.91 18.07 19.62
N LEU A 469 -9.68 17.18 18.99
CA LEU A 469 -9.99 17.22 17.56
C LEU A 469 -11.08 18.26 17.25
N ALA A 470 -10.93 19.01 16.15
CA ALA A 470 -11.94 19.99 15.73
C ALA A 470 -13.02 19.32 14.87
N ILE A 471 -14.21 19.13 15.44
CA ILE A 471 -15.37 18.51 14.81
C ILE A 471 -16.25 19.57 14.16
N PRO A 472 -16.56 19.51 12.86
CA PRO A 472 -17.57 20.39 12.25
C PRO A 472 -18.92 20.27 12.95
N LYS A 473 -19.55 21.40 13.33
CA LYS A 473 -20.86 21.36 14.01
C LYS A 473 -22.00 20.90 13.11
N GLN A 474 -21.86 21.11 11.80
CA GLN A 474 -22.83 20.71 10.79
C GLN A 474 -22.09 20.29 9.51
N VAL A 475 -22.62 19.26 8.85
CA VAL A 475 -22.25 18.89 7.48
C VAL A 475 -23.56 18.65 6.74
N GLU A 476 -23.79 19.37 5.65
CA GLU A 476 -25.02 19.23 4.87
C GLU A 476 -25.23 17.77 4.42
N GLY A 477 -26.42 17.22 4.63
CA GLY A 477 -26.75 15.84 4.30
C GLY A 477 -26.27 14.79 5.32
N VAL A 478 -25.66 15.20 6.44
CA VAL A 478 -25.27 14.33 7.56
C VAL A 478 -25.98 14.78 8.84
N PRO A 479 -26.68 13.88 9.56
CA PRO A 479 -27.36 14.26 10.80
C PRO A 479 -26.37 14.76 11.87
N SER A 480 -26.68 15.86 12.55
CA SER A 480 -25.74 16.47 13.51
C SER A 480 -25.53 15.59 14.75
N GLU A 481 -26.49 14.74 15.09
CA GLU A 481 -26.41 13.80 16.21
C GLU A 481 -25.30 12.75 16.04
N VAL A 482 -24.88 12.44 14.80
CA VAL A 482 -23.79 11.49 14.56
C VAL A 482 -22.41 12.14 14.61
N LEU A 483 -22.31 13.47 14.43
CA LEU A 483 -21.04 14.21 14.35
C LEU A 483 -20.29 14.24 15.68
N ILE A 484 -21.02 14.28 16.79
CA ILE A 484 -20.46 14.22 18.15
C ILE A 484 -20.65 12.79 18.68
N PRO A 485 -19.62 11.92 18.67
CA PRO A 485 -19.77 10.50 19.00
C PRO A 485 -20.41 10.25 20.35
N ARG A 486 -20.05 11.05 21.36
CA ARG A 486 -20.64 10.97 22.70
C ARG A 486 -22.17 11.06 22.65
N ASN A 487 -22.75 11.85 21.75
CA ASN A 487 -24.20 12.00 21.61
C ASN A 487 -24.89 10.76 21.03
N ALA A 488 -24.19 9.98 20.20
CA ALA A 488 -24.71 8.74 19.64
C ALA A 488 -24.75 7.57 20.64
N TRP A 489 -23.94 7.60 21.70
CA TRP A 489 -23.92 6.54 22.71
C TRP A 489 -25.14 6.63 23.64
N THR A 490 -25.78 5.49 23.93
CA THR A 490 -26.88 5.46 24.91
C THR A 490 -26.35 5.69 26.32
N ASP A 491 -25.23 5.04 26.68
CA ASP A 491 -24.52 5.25 27.94
C ASP A 491 -23.32 6.17 27.74
N LYS A 492 -23.44 7.41 28.24
CA LYS A 492 -22.40 8.44 28.12
C LYS A 492 -21.16 8.12 28.97
N ALA A 493 -21.32 7.45 30.11
CA ALA A 493 -20.20 7.08 30.96
C ALA A 493 -19.40 5.92 30.34
N ALA A 494 -20.07 5.00 29.64
CA ALA A 494 -19.41 3.97 28.86
C ALA A 494 -18.57 4.57 27.72
N TYR A 495 -19.10 5.59 27.02
CA TYR A 495 -18.32 6.37 26.05
C TYR A 495 -17.08 6.99 26.70
N ASP A 496 -17.24 7.73 27.80
CA ASP A 496 -16.15 8.47 28.45
C ASP A 496 -15.01 7.50 28.86
N LYS A 497 -15.36 6.32 29.39
CA LYS A 497 -14.39 5.27 29.74
C LYS A 497 -13.66 4.73 28.51
N LYS A 498 -14.38 4.45 27.43
CA LYS A 498 -13.82 3.86 26.19
C LYS A 498 -12.94 4.86 25.44
N ALA A 499 -13.33 6.15 25.46
CA ALA A 499 -12.54 7.22 24.87
C ALA A 499 -11.21 7.41 25.61
N ALA A 500 -11.22 7.38 26.96
CA ALA A 500 -9.99 7.42 27.76
C ALA A 500 -9.08 6.20 27.52
N GLU A 501 -9.66 5.00 27.37
CA GLU A 501 -8.92 3.78 27.02
C GLU A 501 -8.18 3.93 25.68
N LEU A 502 -8.87 4.45 24.64
CA LEU A 502 -8.25 4.68 23.34
C LEU A 502 -7.19 5.80 23.40
N ALA A 503 -7.44 6.89 24.11
CA ALA A 503 -6.47 7.97 24.31
C ALA A 503 -5.17 7.45 24.94
N GLN A 504 -5.27 6.61 25.98
CA GLN A 504 -4.11 5.98 26.59
C GLN A 504 -3.36 5.08 25.57
N ALA A 505 -4.08 4.33 24.74
CA ALA A 505 -3.45 3.50 23.71
C ALA A 505 -2.66 4.32 22.69
N PHE A 506 -3.15 5.50 22.30
CA PHE A 506 -2.39 6.46 21.47
C PHE A 506 -1.12 6.92 22.16
N HIS A 507 -1.19 7.34 23.43
CA HIS A 507 -0.01 7.74 24.21
C HIS A 507 1.02 6.62 24.34
N GLU A 508 0.60 5.39 24.66
CA GLU A 508 1.50 4.24 24.74
C GLU A 508 2.14 3.91 23.39
N ASN A 509 1.37 3.94 22.30
CA ASN A 509 1.91 3.74 20.97
C ASN A 509 2.95 4.81 20.61
N PHE A 510 2.73 6.07 21.00
CA PHE A 510 3.61 7.17 20.62
C PHE A 510 5.00 7.12 21.27
N LYS A 511 5.12 6.49 22.46
CA LYS A 511 6.41 6.33 23.17
C LYS A 511 7.47 5.59 22.34
N LYS A 512 7.07 4.76 21.37
CA LYS A 512 8.00 3.98 20.54
C LYS A 512 8.83 4.83 19.57
N PHE A 513 8.40 6.05 19.27
CA PHE A 513 9.09 6.94 18.31
C PHE A 513 10.28 7.70 18.92
N GLY A 514 10.57 7.49 20.21
CA GLY A 514 11.68 8.14 20.89
C GLY A 514 11.58 9.67 20.85
N THR A 515 12.59 10.32 20.28
CA THR A 515 12.64 11.78 20.18
C THR A 515 11.84 12.27 18.98
N VAL A 516 10.57 12.60 19.21
CA VAL A 516 9.74 13.42 18.31
C VAL A 516 9.71 14.85 18.84
N SER A 517 9.53 15.86 17.99
CA SER A 517 9.44 17.25 18.46
C SER A 517 8.33 17.42 19.53
N GLU A 518 8.60 18.26 20.52
CA GLU A 518 7.65 18.53 21.61
C GLU A 518 6.32 19.08 21.08
N GLU A 519 6.36 19.82 19.97
CA GLU A 519 5.14 20.33 19.34
C GLU A 519 4.21 19.21 18.86
N ILE A 520 4.73 18.18 18.20
CA ILE A 520 3.92 17.06 17.72
C ILE A 520 3.39 16.25 18.91
N SER A 521 4.25 15.94 19.88
CA SER A 521 3.88 15.11 21.03
C SER A 521 2.88 15.79 21.98
N GLN A 522 3.01 17.08 22.24
CA GLN A 522 2.15 17.81 23.18
C GLN A 522 0.90 18.41 22.52
N LYS A 523 1.01 18.91 21.28
CA LYS A 523 -0.11 19.59 20.60
C LYS A 523 -0.88 18.68 19.65
N GLY A 524 -0.27 17.57 19.22
CA GLY A 524 -0.85 16.66 18.23
C GLY A 524 -1.59 15.46 18.83
N GLY A 525 -1.23 15.04 20.05
CA GLY A 525 -1.81 13.86 20.71
C GLY A 525 -3.11 14.13 21.45
N PRO A 526 -3.75 13.07 21.99
CA PRO A 526 -4.90 13.21 22.86
C PRO A 526 -4.62 14.07 24.09
N LEU A 527 -5.64 14.76 24.60
CA LEU A 527 -5.57 15.63 25.78
C LEU A 527 -5.70 14.88 27.11
N ALA A 528 -6.43 13.75 27.09
CA ALA A 528 -6.75 12.94 28.26
C ALA A 528 -5.60 12.04 28.71
#